data_AF-A0A7C4CJA0-F1
#
_entry.id   AF-A0A7C4CJA0-F1
#
_cell.length_a   1.000
_cell.length_b   1.000
_cell.length_c   1.000
_cell.angle_alpha   90.00
_cell.angle_beta   90.00
_cell.angle_gamma   90.00
#
_symmetry.space_group_name_H-M   'P 1'
#
loop_
_entity.id
_entity.type
_entity.pdbx_description
1 polymer ?
#
loop_
_entity_poly.entity_id
_entity_poly.type
_entity_poly.pdbx_seq_one_letter_code
_entity_poly.pdbx_strand_id
1 'polypeptide(L)'
;MSGEGSSGIVPKEVFARRASGLVREASLIDAFSFGFLNQGPAVAIWTLLSWGIWLFPSGDILNSIWIATFFGVFGAALVWGILGASMPRSGGSYVYNTRILHPAIGMAVSFAEYFVWWLWGVILAPWVADPGLTTLFGMLEMPEAAEWCSTPLGMFIIATIVNFLGYLFTFYGLRRYLWHQRTMMVLSIIFLVIVGVILGMHSHEEFVAAWNAMAAQYNSLDYEGMI
;
A
#
# COMPACT_ATOMS: atom_id res chain seq x y z
N MET A 1 -8.77 58.39 -48.50
CA MET A 1 -7.43 58.09 -47.96
C MET A 1 -7.62 57.55 -46.57
N SER A 2 -7.14 56.41 -46.11
CA SER A 2 -6.44 55.25 -46.68
C SER A 2 -6.14 54.38 -45.46
N GLY A 3 -6.45 53.08 -45.47
CA GLY A 3 -6.05 52.19 -44.40
C GLY A 3 -6.90 50.93 -44.28
N GLU A 4 -6.74 50.01 -45.23
CA GLU A 4 -7.10 48.60 -45.03
C GLU A 4 -6.23 47.97 -43.94
N GLY A 5 -6.79 46.99 -43.23
CA GLY A 5 -6.09 46.17 -42.26
C GLY A 5 -6.97 45.00 -41.82
N SER A 6 -7.25 44.07 -42.74
CA SER A 6 -7.71 42.74 -42.37
C SER A 6 -6.53 41.95 -41.78
N SER A 7 -6.62 41.53 -40.52
CA SER A 7 -5.87 40.35 -40.06
C SER A 7 -6.34 39.91 -38.68
N GLY A 8 -6.76 38.65 -38.60
CA GLY A 8 -6.71 37.90 -37.36
C GLY A 8 -8.03 37.78 -36.63
N ILE A 9 -8.86 36.83 -37.08
CA ILE A 9 -9.52 35.95 -36.14
C ILE A 9 -8.40 35.51 -35.16
N VAL A 10 -8.54 35.82 -33.88
CA VAL A 10 -7.68 35.24 -32.83
C VAL A 10 -8.45 34.06 -32.24
N PRO A 11 -8.33 32.83 -32.77
CA PRO A 11 -8.86 31.67 -32.09
C PRO A 11 -7.81 31.21 -31.10
N LYS A 12 -7.83 31.71 -29.86
CA LYS A 12 -7.13 31.03 -28.77
C LYS A 12 -7.57 31.38 -27.35
N GLU A 13 -8.87 31.36 -27.09
CA GLU A 13 -9.37 31.10 -25.74
C GLU A 13 -10.37 29.93 -25.74
N VAL A 14 -9.98 28.82 -26.37
CA VAL A 14 -10.72 27.54 -26.31
C VAL A 14 -9.95 26.48 -25.50
N PHE A 15 -8.76 26.81 -24.95
CA PHE A 15 -7.97 25.89 -24.13
C PHE A 15 -7.51 26.44 -22.78
N ALA A 16 -8.09 27.53 -22.29
CA ALA A 16 -8.14 27.76 -20.86
C ALA A 16 -9.36 27.00 -20.32
N ARG A 17 -9.27 25.66 -20.28
CA ARG A 17 -10.21 24.88 -19.46
C ARG A 17 -10.05 25.46 -18.06
N ARG A 18 -11.08 26.13 -17.52
CA ARG A 18 -11.17 26.49 -16.11
C ARG A 18 -10.55 25.32 -15.36
N ALA A 19 -9.42 25.54 -14.68
CA ALA A 19 -8.89 24.54 -13.76
C ALA A 19 -10.09 24.16 -12.91
N SER A 20 -10.49 22.90 -12.99
CA SER A 20 -11.71 22.40 -12.35
C SER A 20 -11.72 22.96 -10.94
N GLY A 21 -12.84 23.53 -10.50
CA GLY A 21 -13.02 24.21 -9.21
C GLY A 21 -12.81 23.33 -7.97
N LEU A 22 -12.03 22.25 -8.11
CA LEU A 22 -11.37 21.54 -7.04
C LEU A 22 -10.32 22.48 -6.43
N VAL A 23 -10.74 23.20 -5.40
CA VAL A 23 -9.83 23.72 -4.38
C VAL A 23 -8.94 22.55 -3.97
N ARG A 24 -7.64 22.79 -3.76
CA ARG A 24 -6.71 21.75 -3.31
C ARG A 24 -7.22 21.18 -1.98
N GLU A 25 -7.93 20.05 -2.04
CA GLU A 25 -8.52 19.41 -0.86
C GLU A 25 -7.48 18.59 -0.09
N ALA A 26 -6.42 18.13 -0.76
CA ALA A 26 -5.36 17.32 -0.16
C ALA A 26 -4.16 18.16 0.29
N SER A 27 -3.83 18.07 1.58
CA SER A 27 -2.59 18.57 2.15
C SER A 27 -1.41 17.65 1.83
N LEU A 28 -0.19 18.12 2.07
CA LEU A 28 1.02 17.29 1.97
C LEU A 28 0.95 16.08 2.91
N ILE A 29 0.40 16.29 4.12
CA ILE A 29 0.22 15.22 5.10
C ILE A 29 -0.80 14.20 4.61
N ASP A 30 -1.84 14.63 3.90
CA ASP A 30 -2.86 13.72 3.37
C ASP A 30 -2.28 12.87 2.22
N ALA A 31 -1.47 13.48 1.35
CA ALA A 31 -0.73 12.77 0.30
C ALA A 31 0.30 11.78 0.88
N PHE A 32 1.01 12.17 1.93
CA PHE A 32 1.93 11.28 2.64
C PHE A 32 1.16 10.14 3.34
N SER A 33 0.04 10.43 3.99
CA SER A 33 -0.81 9.42 4.66
C SER A 33 -1.29 8.37 3.67
N PHE A 34 -1.70 8.81 2.48
CA PHE A 34 -2.11 7.93 1.39
C PHE A 34 -0.97 7.02 0.93
N GLY A 35 0.21 7.59 0.67
CA GLY A 35 1.39 6.81 0.27
C GLY A 35 1.85 5.83 1.36
N PHE A 36 1.87 6.27 2.62
CA PHE A 36 2.29 5.46 3.77
C PHE A 36 1.38 4.27 3.98
N LEU A 37 0.06 4.48 3.93
CA LEU A 37 -0.91 3.40 4.07
C LEU A 37 -0.89 2.44 2.89
N ASN A 38 -0.68 2.95 1.67
CA ASN A 38 -0.55 2.09 0.49
C ASN A 38 0.68 1.19 0.56
N GLN A 39 1.79 1.64 1.16
CA GLN A 39 2.95 0.78 1.39
C GLN A 39 2.73 -0.26 2.50
N GLY A 40 1.79 -0.02 3.41
CA GLY A 40 1.40 -0.99 4.44
C GLY A 40 2.57 -1.53 5.27
N PRO A 41 3.36 -0.69 5.97
CA PRO A 41 4.58 -1.11 6.66
C PRO A 41 4.36 -2.25 7.67
N ALA A 42 3.22 -2.28 8.37
CA ALA A 42 2.89 -3.37 9.29
C ALA A 42 2.73 -4.71 8.57
N VAL A 43 2.04 -4.72 7.42
CA VAL A 43 1.90 -5.91 6.59
C VAL A 43 3.24 -6.31 6.00
N ALA A 44 4.06 -5.36 5.55
CA ALA A 44 5.40 -5.64 5.04
C ALA A 44 6.30 -6.32 6.09
N ILE A 45 6.30 -5.82 7.33
CA ILE A 45 7.04 -6.44 8.44
C ILE A 45 6.50 -7.84 8.72
N TRP A 46 5.18 -8.02 8.77
CA TRP A 46 4.58 -9.34 8.94
C TRP A 46 4.98 -10.31 7.82
N THR A 47 4.87 -9.90 6.55
CA THR A 47 5.28 -10.75 5.42
C THR A 47 6.75 -11.10 5.46
N LEU A 48 7.60 -10.19 5.94
CA LEU A 48 9.03 -10.44 6.06
C LEU A 48 9.32 -11.47 7.15
N LEU A 49 8.71 -11.32 8.33
CA LEU A 49 8.94 -12.19 9.48
C LEU A 49 8.25 -13.56 9.34
N SER A 50 7.14 -13.65 8.61
CA SER A 50 6.43 -14.92 8.39
C SER A 50 6.87 -15.58 7.10
N TRP A 51 6.56 -14.98 5.95
CA TRP A 51 6.80 -15.61 4.64
C TRP A 51 8.26 -15.53 4.21
N GLY A 52 8.94 -14.42 4.51
CA GLY A 52 10.35 -14.24 4.15
C GLY A 52 11.22 -15.33 4.76
N ILE A 53 11.05 -15.57 6.06
CA ILE A 53 11.77 -16.63 6.79
C ILE A 53 11.38 -18.02 6.29
N TRP A 54 10.09 -18.25 6.02
CA TRP A 54 9.62 -19.56 5.56
C TRP A 54 10.06 -19.93 4.14
N LEU A 55 10.05 -18.98 3.20
CA LEU A 55 10.44 -19.20 1.80
C LEU A 55 11.96 -19.29 1.62
N PHE A 56 12.73 -18.54 2.41
CA PHE A 56 14.18 -18.41 2.29
C PHE A 56 14.89 -18.67 3.62
N PRO A 57 14.87 -19.91 4.12
CA PRO A 57 15.66 -20.29 5.29
C PRO A 57 17.15 -20.04 5.01
N SER A 58 17.87 -19.49 6.01
CA SER A 58 19.26 -19.01 5.94
C SER A 58 19.53 -17.84 4.96
N GLY A 59 18.48 -17.13 4.54
CA GLY A 59 18.61 -15.92 3.72
C GLY A 59 19.06 -14.72 4.55
N ASP A 60 19.99 -13.91 4.01
CA ASP A 60 20.36 -12.64 4.63
C ASP A 60 19.24 -11.60 4.42
N ILE A 61 18.32 -11.58 5.37
CA ILE A 61 17.17 -10.68 5.39
C ILE A 61 17.62 -9.21 5.48
N LEU A 62 18.69 -8.92 6.23
CA LEU A 62 19.14 -7.56 6.45
C LEU A 62 19.69 -6.94 5.17
N ASN A 63 20.53 -7.67 4.44
CA ASN A 63 21.03 -7.21 3.14
C ASN A 63 19.89 -7.10 2.11
N SER A 64 18.92 -8.02 2.15
CA SER A 64 17.73 -7.96 1.28
C SER A 64 16.91 -6.67 1.51
N ILE A 65 16.74 -6.24 2.78
CA ILE A 65 16.06 -4.98 3.12
C ILE A 65 16.80 -3.78 2.52
N TRP A 66 18.13 -3.73 2.61
CA TRP A 66 18.91 -2.61 2.09
C TRP A 66 18.84 -2.52 0.57
N ILE A 67 18.95 -3.66 -0.12
CA ILE A 67 18.80 -3.74 -1.58
C ILE A 67 17.40 -3.31 -1.99
N ALA A 68 16.35 -3.83 -1.34
CA ALA A 68 14.97 -3.45 -1.62
C ALA A 68 14.71 -1.96 -1.37
N THR A 69 15.26 -1.41 -0.29
CA THR A 69 15.16 0.02 0.04
C THR A 69 15.83 0.88 -1.03
N PHE A 70 17.02 0.49 -1.50
CA PHE A 70 17.74 1.21 -2.54
C PHE A 70 16.92 1.29 -3.83
N PHE A 71 16.42 0.15 -4.33
CA PHE A 71 15.60 0.14 -5.55
C PHE A 71 14.23 0.80 -5.35
N GLY A 72 13.62 0.67 -4.18
CA GLY A 72 12.34 1.31 -3.85
C GLY A 72 12.43 2.83 -3.82
N VAL A 73 13.45 3.38 -3.15
CA VAL A 73 13.66 4.82 -3.04
C VAL A 73 14.15 5.41 -4.36
N PHE A 74 15.25 4.90 -4.91
CA PHE A 74 15.88 5.49 -6.07
C PHE A 74 15.19 5.11 -7.40
N GLY A 75 14.67 3.88 -7.49
CA GLY A 75 14.02 3.39 -8.70
C GLY A 75 12.57 3.86 -8.83
N ALA A 76 11.75 3.65 -7.78
CA ALA A 76 10.33 3.99 -7.85
C ALA A 76 10.04 5.39 -7.28
N ALA A 77 10.33 5.62 -6.00
CA ALA A 77 9.83 6.81 -5.30
C ALA A 77 10.37 8.12 -5.90
N LEU A 78 11.66 8.18 -6.21
CA LEU A 78 12.26 9.38 -6.81
C LEU A 78 11.75 9.64 -8.22
N VAL A 79 11.70 8.61 -9.07
CA VAL A 79 11.24 8.76 -10.47
C VAL A 79 9.79 9.24 -10.49
N TRP A 80 8.91 8.61 -9.73
CA TRP A 80 7.50 9.01 -9.64
C TRP A 80 7.32 10.38 -8.97
N GLY A 81 8.17 10.74 -8.00
CA GLY A 81 8.20 12.07 -7.40
C GLY A 81 8.57 13.17 -8.40
N ILE A 82 9.62 12.96 -9.22
CA ILE A 82 10.05 13.91 -10.25
C ILE A 82 9.01 14.03 -11.36
N LEU A 83 8.40 12.92 -11.78
CA LEU A 83 7.31 12.93 -12.76
C LEU A 83 6.08 13.68 -12.23
N GLY A 84 5.70 13.47 -10.97
CA GLY A 84 4.62 14.21 -10.32
C GLY A 84 4.90 15.71 -10.20
N ALA A 85 6.13 16.10 -9.89
CA ALA A 85 6.52 17.51 -9.79
C ALA A 85 6.60 18.20 -11.17
N SER A 86 7.12 17.52 -12.18
CA SER A 86 7.26 18.08 -13.54
C SER A 86 5.93 18.16 -14.29
N MET A 87 4.96 17.30 -13.97
CA MET A 87 3.65 17.23 -14.62
C MET A 87 2.52 17.17 -13.59
N PRO A 88 2.19 18.28 -12.89
CA PRO A 88 1.20 18.32 -11.82
C PRO A 88 -0.24 18.29 -12.38
N ARG A 89 -0.62 17.16 -12.98
CA ARG A 89 -1.96 16.92 -13.55
C ARG A 89 -2.54 15.66 -12.95
N SER A 90 -3.85 15.66 -12.73
CA SER A 90 -4.60 14.44 -12.42
C SER A 90 -4.57 13.49 -13.61
N GLY A 91 -4.03 12.28 -13.43
CA GLY A 91 -3.98 11.26 -14.47
C GLY A 91 -2.80 10.28 -14.38
N GLY A 92 -1.87 10.46 -13.43
CA GLY A 92 -0.90 9.45 -13.03
C GLY A 92 -0.05 8.88 -14.18
N SER A 93 0.12 7.56 -14.16
CA SER A 93 0.90 6.77 -15.12
C SER A 93 0.54 7.05 -16.58
N TYR A 94 -0.76 7.15 -16.89
CA TYR A 94 -1.24 7.45 -18.24
C TYR A 94 -0.66 8.77 -18.77
N VAL A 95 -0.76 9.84 -17.98
CA VAL A 95 -0.32 11.18 -18.41
C VAL A 95 1.19 11.23 -18.59
N TYR A 96 1.95 10.54 -17.75
CA TYR A 96 3.41 10.51 -17.88
C TYR A 96 3.85 9.71 -19.11
N ASN A 97 3.32 8.49 -19.26
CA ASN A 97 3.71 7.58 -20.34
C ASN A 97 3.28 8.06 -21.73
N THR A 98 2.11 8.68 -21.85
CA THR A 98 1.63 9.25 -23.13
C THR A 98 2.49 10.42 -23.61
N ARG A 99 3.11 11.17 -22.68
CA ARG A 99 3.94 12.36 -22.97
C ARG A 99 5.41 12.05 -23.17
N ILE A 100 5.92 11.00 -22.53
CA ILE A 100 7.33 10.62 -22.60
C ILE A 100 7.58 9.59 -23.71
N LEU A 101 6.70 8.58 -23.83
CA LEU A 101 6.93 7.44 -24.71
C LEU A 101 6.03 7.50 -25.95
N HIS A 102 4.75 7.16 -25.78
CA HIS A 102 3.77 7.15 -26.87
C HIS A 102 2.36 6.95 -26.30
N PRO A 103 1.30 7.52 -26.90
CA PRO A 103 -0.07 7.33 -26.43
C PRO A 103 -0.52 5.87 -26.31
N ALA A 104 -0.13 5.01 -27.26
CA ALA A 104 -0.47 3.59 -27.23
C ALA A 104 0.16 2.84 -26.04
N ILE A 105 1.41 3.18 -25.68
CA ILE A 105 2.09 2.59 -24.53
C ILE A 105 1.42 3.05 -23.24
N GLY A 106 1.08 4.35 -23.15
CA GLY A 106 0.34 4.87 -22.00
C GLY A 106 -0.99 4.14 -21.78
N MET A 107 -1.77 3.90 -22.84
CA MET A 107 -3.00 3.12 -22.77
C MET A 107 -2.73 1.69 -22.27
N ALA A 108 -1.75 1.00 -22.86
CA ALA A 108 -1.42 -0.37 -22.49
C ALA A 108 -1.01 -0.50 -21.02
N VAL A 109 -0.14 0.39 -20.53
CA VAL A 109 0.30 0.40 -19.12
C VAL A 109 -0.85 0.69 -18.18
N SER A 110 -1.70 1.67 -18.51
CA SER A 110 -2.83 2.04 -17.64
C SER A 110 -3.86 0.91 -17.54
N PHE A 111 -4.06 0.16 -18.64
CA PHE A 111 -4.93 -1.01 -18.65
C PHE A 111 -4.32 -2.16 -17.85
N ALA A 112 -3.01 -2.39 -17.95
CA ALA A 112 -2.32 -3.37 -17.13
C ALA A 112 -2.39 -3.02 -15.64
N GLU A 113 -2.16 -1.76 -15.27
CA GLU A 113 -2.28 -1.28 -13.89
C GLU A 113 -3.69 -1.51 -13.33
N TYR A 114 -4.74 -1.28 -14.13
CA TYR A 114 -6.11 -1.58 -13.71
C TYR A 114 -6.29 -3.04 -13.29
N PHE A 115 -5.77 -4.00 -14.07
CA PHE A 115 -5.83 -5.42 -13.69
C PHE A 115 -5.01 -5.72 -12.44
N VAL A 116 -3.84 -5.10 -12.30
CA VAL A 116 -2.99 -5.29 -11.10
C VAL A 116 -3.74 -4.81 -9.86
N TRP A 117 -4.38 -3.63 -9.91
CA TRP A 117 -5.19 -3.13 -8.79
C TRP A 117 -6.41 -4.00 -8.49
N TRP A 118 -7.04 -4.54 -9.53
CA TRP A 118 -8.14 -5.51 -9.34
C TRP A 118 -7.67 -6.79 -8.65
N LEU A 119 -6.52 -7.36 -9.07
CA LEU A 119 -5.92 -8.53 -8.42
C LEU A 119 -5.55 -8.25 -6.96
N TRP A 120 -4.99 -7.07 -6.66
CA TRP A 120 -4.74 -6.68 -5.27
C TRP A 120 -6.03 -6.57 -4.46
N GLY A 121 -7.12 -6.07 -5.04
CA GLY A 121 -8.44 -6.08 -4.38
C GLY A 121 -8.93 -7.49 -4.04
N VAL A 122 -8.69 -8.46 -4.92
CA VAL A 122 -9.03 -9.88 -4.69
C VAL A 122 -8.18 -10.51 -3.58
N ILE A 123 -6.91 -10.10 -3.45
CA ILE A 123 -5.96 -10.67 -2.48
C ILE A 123 -6.09 -10.01 -1.09
N LEU A 124 -6.19 -8.68 -1.03
CA LEU A 124 -6.13 -7.92 0.22
C LEU A 124 -7.38 -8.11 1.08
N ALA A 125 -8.56 -8.32 0.48
CA ALA A 125 -9.79 -8.51 1.26
C ALA A 125 -9.78 -9.82 2.07
N PRO A 126 -9.38 -10.98 1.51
CA PRO A 126 -9.13 -12.19 2.30
C PRO A 126 -8.03 -12.06 3.34
N TRP A 127 -7.02 -11.20 3.14
CA TRP A 127 -5.95 -11.00 4.12
C TRP A 127 -6.43 -10.43 5.46
N VAL A 128 -7.58 -9.75 5.45
CA VAL A 128 -8.24 -9.34 6.69
C VAL A 128 -8.74 -10.56 7.49
N ALA A 129 -9.19 -11.62 6.82
CA ALA A 129 -9.57 -12.87 7.49
C ALA A 129 -8.32 -13.61 7.98
N ASP A 130 -7.37 -13.87 7.09
CA ASP A 130 -6.11 -14.57 7.38
C ASP A 130 -4.97 -13.91 6.60
N PRO A 131 -3.97 -13.32 7.26
CA PRO A 131 -3.59 -13.48 8.67
C PRO A 131 -4.31 -12.58 9.69
N GLY A 132 -5.11 -11.59 9.25
CA GLY A 132 -5.54 -10.49 10.13
C GLY A 132 -6.32 -10.94 11.38
N LEU A 133 -7.50 -11.52 11.17
CA LEU A 133 -8.37 -11.97 12.26
C LEU A 133 -7.89 -13.27 12.89
N THR A 134 -7.28 -14.18 12.12
CA THR A 134 -6.69 -15.42 12.65
C THR A 134 -5.61 -15.14 13.69
N THR A 135 -4.73 -14.17 13.43
CA THR A 135 -3.69 -13.75 14.39
C THR A 135 -4.31 -13.12 15.63
N LEU A 136 -5.33 -12.27 15.47
CA LEU A 136 -6.02 -11.64 16.61
C LEU A 136 -6.73 -12.67 17.49
N PHE A 137 -7.49 -13.59 16.91
CA PHE A 137 -8.19 -14.64 17.66
C PHE A 137 -7.22 -15.65 18.28
N GLY A 138 -6.07 -15.91 17.65
CA GLY A 138 -4.98 -16.67 18.25
C GLY A 138 -4.43 -16.01 19.51
N MET A 139 -4.21 -14.69 19.49
CA MET A 139 -3.75 -13.94 20.68
C MET A 139 -4.79 -13.85 21.79
N LEU A 140 -6.09 -13.94 21.45
CA LEU A 140 -7.20 -13.94 22.41
C LEU A 140 -7.54 -15.34 22.94
N GLU A 141 -6.74 -16.37 22.61
CA GLU A 141 -6.98 -17.76 22.98
C GLU A 141 -8.34 -18.31 22.51
N MET A 142 -8.80 -17.86 21.33
CA MET A 142 -10.06 -18.27 20.70
C MET A 142 -9.80 -19.14 19.44
N PRO A 143 -9.33 -20.39 19.59
CA PRO A 143 -8.88 -21.21 18.47
C PRO A 143 -10.01 -21.55 17.48
N GLU A 144 -11.24 -21.78 17.96
CA GLU A 144 -12.39 -22.09 17.09
C GLU A 144 -12.73 -20.92 16.15
N ALA A 145 -12.63 -19.68 16.65
CA ALA A 145 -12.87 -18.49 15.84
C ALA A 145 -11.75 -18.26 14.81
N ALA A 146 -10.50 -18.51 15.21
CA ALA A 146 -9.36 -18.46 14.30
C ALA A 146 -9.50 -19.50 13.18
N GLU A 147 -9.80 -20.76 13.51
CA GLU A 147 -9.98 -21.83 12.53
C GLU A 147 -11.13 -21.52 11.56
N TRP A 148 -12.25 -20.99 12.06
CA TRP A 148 -13.37 -20.58 11.21
C TRP A 148 -12.97 -19.50 10.20
N CYS A 149 -12.18 -18.51 10.61
CA CYS A 149 -11.67 -17.46 9.71
C CYS A 149 -10.77 -18.01 8.60
N SER A 150 -10.05 -19.10 8.85
CA SER A 150 -9.22 -19.79 7.84
C SER A 150 -10.03 -20.69 6.90
N THR A 151 -11.31 -20.97 7.17
CA THR A 151 -12.14 -21.77 6.26
C THR A 151 -12.46 -20.98 4.97
N PRO A 152 -12.61 -21.65 3.80
CA PRO A 152 -12.95 -20.97 2.54
C PRO A 152 -14.24 -20.14 2.63
N LEU A 153 -15.23 -20.63 3.39
CA LEU A 153 -16.50 -19.94 3.59
C LEU A 153 -16.33 -18.71 4.50
N GLY A 154 -15.60 -18.84 5.61
CA GLY A 154 -15.29 -17.73 6.52
C GLY A 154 -14.53 -16.61 5.80
N MET A 155 -13.48 -16.97 5.06
CA MET A 155 -12.72 -16.04 4.22
C MET A 155 -13.61 -15.32 3.21
N PHE A 156 -14.48 -16.05 2.49
CA PHE A 156 -15.37 -15.46 1.49
C PHE A 156 -16.34 -14.45 2.11
N ILE A 157 -16.95 -14.77 3.27
CA ILE A 157 -17.86 -13.87 3.97
C ILE A 157 -17.11 -12.61 4.43
N ILE A 158 -15.98 -12.76 5.10
CA ILE A 158 -15.19 -11.63 5.62
C ILE A 158 -14.71 -10.74 4.48
N ALA A 159 -14.13 -11.32 3.42
CA ALA A 159 -13.66 -10.58 2.26
C ALA A 159 -14.80 -9.82 1.56
N THR A 160 -15.99 -10.42 1.46
CA THR A 160 -17.17 -9.77 0.88
C THR A 160 -17.62 -8.58 1.72
N ILE A 161 -17.66 -8.73 3.06
CA ILE A 161 -18.00 -7.65 3.98
C ILE A 161 -16.98 -6.51 3.87
N VAL A 162 -15.68 -6.82 3.90
CA VAL A 162 -14.61 -5.83 3.79
C VAL A 162 -14.68 -5.06 2.48
N ASN A 163 -14.87 -5.77 1.35
CA ASN A 163 -15.03 -5.13 0.04
C ASN A 163 -16.28 -4.26 -0.02
N PHE A 164 -17.39 -4.73 0.55
CA PHE A 164 -18.62 -3.94 0.61
C PHE A 164 -18.44 -2.68 1.45
N LEU A 165 -17.79 -2.77 2.62
CA LEU A 165 -17.45 -1.61 3.44
C LEU A 165 -16.50 -0.65 2.71
N GLY A 166 -15.46 -1.17 2.04
CA GLY A 166 -14.55 -0.39 1.20
C GLY A 166 -15.29 0.33 0.08
N TYR A 167 -16.24 -0.34 -0.58
CA TYR A 167 -17.11 0.28 -1.57
C TYR A 167 -17.98 1.38 -0.95
N LEU A 168 -18.54 1.17 0.24
CA LEU A 168 -19.31 2.21 0.94
C LEU A 168 -18.48 3.47 1.20
N PHE A 169 -17.18 3.32 1.48
CA PHE A 169 -16.29 4.46 1.64
C PHE A 169 -16.14 5.30 0.36
N THR A 170 -16.31 4.71 -0.82
CA THR A 170 -16.24 5.44 -2.10
C THR A 170 -17.45 6.35 -2.35
N PHE A 171 -18.60 6.09 -1.70
CA PHE A 171 -19.74 7.01 -1.78
C PHE A 171 -19.52 8.29 -0.98
N TYR A 172 -18.63 8.27 0.01
CA TYR A 172 -18.29 9.47 0.77
C TYR A 172 -17.30 10.34 0.00
N GLY A 173 -17.50 11.66 0.02
CA GLY A 173 -16.62 12.60 -0.68
C GLY A 173 -15.17 12.55 -0.20
N LEU A 174 -14.25 12.94 -1.08
CA LEU A 174 -12.78 12.86 -0.92
C LEU A 174 -12.28 13.37 0.44
N ARG A 175 -12.86 14.46 0.95
CA ARG A 175 -12.49 15.02 2.26
C ARG A 175 -12.68 14.04 3.43
N ARG A 176 -13.77 13.26 3.44
CA ARG A 176 -14.02 12.26 4.51
C ARG A 176 -13.06 11.08 4.37
N TYR A 177 -12.78 10.70 3.14
CA TYR A 177 -11.82 9.65 2.83
C TYR A 177 -10.39 10.01 3.30
N LEU A 178 -9.90 11.21 2.98
CA LEU A 178 -8.58 11.67 3.42
C LEU A 178 -8.50 11.77 4.95
N TRP A 179 -9.56 12.20 5.62
CA TRP A 179 -9.63 12.22 7.08
C TRP A 179 -9.54 10.80 7.66
N HIS A 180 -10.30 9.85 7.12
CA HIS A 180 -10.23 8.45 7.53
C HIS A 180 -8.82 7.88 7.34
N GLN A 181 -8.21 8.09 6.17
CA GLN A 181 -6.83 7.66 5.93
C GLN A 181 -5.84 8.26 6.93
N ARG A 182 -5.96 9.55 7.23
CA ARG A 182 -5.09 10.18 8.21
C ARG A 182 -5.24 9.55 9.61
N THR A 183 -6.47 9.24 10.02
CA THR A 183 -6.70 8.55 11.30
C THR A 183 -6.09 7.15 11.32
N MET A 184 -6.22 6.40 10.23
CA MET A 184 -5.64 5.06 10.10
C MET A 184 -4.11 5.13 10.10
N MET A 185 -3.50 6.13 9.44
CA MET A 185 -2.05 6.32 9.48
C MET A 185 -1.55 6.55 10.91
N VAL A 186 -2.21 7.41 11.68
CA VAL A 186 -1.82 7.69 13.07
C VAL A 186 -1.91 6.42 13.92
N LEU A 187 -2.99 5.64 13.78
CA LEU A 187 -3.13 4.35 14.47
C LEU A 187 -2.01 3.38 14.06
N SER A 188 -1.73 3.23 12.77
CA SER A 188 -0.65 2.36 12.28
C SER A 188 0.72 2.76 12.83
N ILE A 189 1.02 4.07 12.92
CA ILE A 189 2.27 4.55 13.52
C ILE A 189 2.33 4.18 15.01
N ILE A 190 1.24 4.34 15.76
CA ILE A 190 1.19 3.96 17.18
C ILE A 190 1.49 2.46 17.34
N PHE A 191 0.85 1.60 16.55
CA PHE A 191 1.11 0.15 16.61
C PHE A 191 2.55 -0.20 16.24
N LEU A 192 3.12 0.43 15.22
CA LEU A 192 4.53 0.23 14.85
C LEU A 192 5.49 0.64 15.97
N VAL A 193 5.21 1.75 16.66
CA VAL A 193 5.99 2.19 17.82
C VAL A 193 5.87 1.18 18.96
N ILE A 194 4.67 0.67 19.23
CA ILE A 194 4.46 -0.36 20.25
C ILE A 194 5.27 -1.63 19.93
N VAL A 195 5.20 -2.12 18.69
CA VAL A 195 5.99 -3.28 18.24
C VAL A 195 7.48 -3.02 18.40
N GLY A 196 7.96 -1.83 18.00
CA GLY A 196 9.36 -1.45 18.15
C GLY A 196 9.82 -1.38 19.60
N VAL A 197 8.97 -0.88 20.52
CA VAL A 197 9.26 -0.84 21.95
C VAL A 197 9.31 -2.24 22.54
N ILE A 198 8.34 -3.11 22.22
CA ILE A 198 8.32 -4.49 22.70
C ILE A 198 9.59 -5.23 22.26
N LEU A 199 9.93 -5.18 20.97
CA LEU A 199 11.13 -5.81 20.45
C LEU A 199 12.42 -5.21 21.03
N GLY A 200 12.43 -3.91 21.36
CA GLY A 200 13.58 -3.24 21.96
C GLY A 200 13.77 -3.49 23.45
N MET A 201 12.73 -3.92 24.18
CA MET A 201 12.80 -4.24 25.61
C MET A 201 13.30 -5.67 25.88
N HIS A 202 13.17 -6.56 24.91
CA HIS A 202 13.59 -7.96 25.03
C HIS A 202 15.01 -8.17 24.51
N SER A 203 15.77 -9.03 25.19
CA SER A 203 17.11 -9.40 24.77
C SER A 203 17.09 -10.42 23.63
N HIS A 204 18.19 -10.51 22.88
CA HIS A 204 18.34 -11.53 21.84
C HIS A 204 18.20 -12.95 22.41
N GLU A 205 18.73 -13.20 23.61
CA GLU A 205 18.64 -14.51 24.27
C GLU A 205 17.18 -14.88 24.59
N GLU A 206 16.38 -13.93 25.08
CA GLU A 206 14.95 -14.12 25.33
C GLU A 206 14.18 -14.44 24.04
N PHE A 207 14.53 -13.77 22.95
CA PHE A 207 13.93 -14.03 21.63
C PHE A 207 14.25 -15.44 21.13
N VAL A 208 15.51 -15.87 21.21
CA VAL A 208 15.94 -17.22 20.78
C VAL A 208 15.25 -18.29 21.62
N ALA A 209 15.15 -18.08 22.94
CA ALA A 209 14.44 -19.01 23.83
C ALA A 209 12.95 -19.13 23.47
N ALA A 210 12.28 -18.00 23.23
CA ALA A 210 10.88 -17.98 22.82
C ALA A 210 10.67 -18.62 21.44
N TRP A 211 11.57 -18.37 20.49
CA TRP A 211 11.53 -18.98 19.17
C TRP A 211 11.63 -20.50 19.26
N ASN A 212 12.63 -21.02 19.95
CA ASN A 212 12.84 -22.47 20.07
C ASN A 212 11.69 -23.15 20.82
N ALA A 213 11.09 -22.49 21.80
CA ALA A 213 9.89 -22.99 22.49
C ALA A 213 8.70 -23.13 21.53
N MET A 214 8.47 -22.12 20.68
CA MET A 214 7.42 -22.15 19.65
C MET A 214 7.76 -23.15 18.54
N ALA A 215 9.01 -23.25 18.13
CA ALA A 215 9.46 -24.18 17.10
C ALA A 215 9.22 -25.63 17.51
N ALA A 216 9.51 -25.97 18.77
CA ALA A 216 9.20 -27.28 19.34
C ALA A 216 7.69 -27.57 19.38
N GLN A 217 6.85 -26.56 19.61
CA GLN A 217 5.39 -26.73 19.62
C GLN A 217 4.83 -26.99 18.22
N TYR A 218 5.36 -26.31 17.19
CA TYR A 218 4.86 -26.37 15.82
C TYR A 218 5.68 -27.29 14.89
N ASN A 219 6.66 -28.03 15.43
CA ASN A 219 7.64 -28.83 14.67
C ASN A 219 8.32 -28.03 13.54
N SER A 220 8.68 -26.77 13.80
CA SER A 220 9.43 -25.93 12.86
C SER A 220 10.93 -25.91 13.17
N LEU A 221 11.71 -25.22 12.34
CA LEU A 221 13.16 -25.10 12.51
C LEU A 221 13.50 -24.25 13.76
N ASP A 222 14.44 -24.75 14.56
CA ASP A 222 15.06 -23.97 15.64
C ASP A 222 15.81 -22.75 15.09
N TYR A 223 16.07 -21.77 15.95
CA TYR A 223 16.68 -20.50 15.54
C TYR A 223 18.01 -20.68 14.79
N GLU A 224 18.86 -21.61 15.24
CA GLU A 224 20.14 -21.90 14.57
C GLU A 224 19.97 -22.60 13.21
N GLY A 225 18.89 -23.34 13.00
CA GLY A 225 18.56 -23.94 11.70
C GLY A 225 17.88 -22.96 10.74
N MET A 226 17.48 -21.78 11.23
CA MET A 226 16.82 -20.74 10.47
C MET A 226 17.79 -19.69 9.90
N ILE A 227 18.86 -19.38 10.63
CA ILE A 227 19.96 -18.50 10.18
C ILE A 227 20.93 -19.22 9.22
#